data_AF-A0A8C0I6T8-F1
#
_entry.id   AF-A0A8C0I6T8-F1
#
_cell.length_a   1.000
_cell.length_b   1.000
_cell.length_c   1.000
_cell.angle_alpha   90.00
_cell.angle_beta   90.00
_cell.angle_gamma   90.00
#
_symmetry.space_group_name_H-M   'P 1'
#
loop_
_entity.id
_entity.type
_entity.pdbx_description
1 polymer ?
#
loop_
_entity_poly.entity_id
_entity_poly.type
_entity_poly.pdbx_seq_one_letter_code
_entity_poly.pdbx_strand_id
1 'polypeptide(L)'
;MAAAAGAASAELVIGWCIFGLLLLAILAFCWVYVRKYQSQRESEVVSTITAIFSLAIALITSALLPVDIFLVSYMKNQNGTFKDWANANVSRRIEDTVLYGYYTLYSVILFCVFLWIPFVYFYYEEKDDDDTGKCTQIKTAFKYTFGFVVICALLLLVGAFVPLNLPDNKNSTEWEKVKFLFEELGSSHGLAALSFSISSLTLIGMLAAIIYTAYGMSALPLNLIKGTRSAAYERLENTEDIEEVEQHIQAIKSKSKDGRPLPARDKRALKQFEERLRTLRKRERHLEFIENSWWTKFCGALRPLKIQLRKWEAALFVLLILQHPVVLVGAGRQGRAPLCTAQPCWTSFNTSEKLLVQNFFKIIWGIFFILVALLFIISLFLSNLDKALHSAGIDSGFIIFGANLSNPLNMLLPVLQTVFPLDYVLITIIIMYFIFTSMAGIRNIGIWFFWIRLYKIRRGRTRPQALLFLCMILLLIVLHTSYMIYSLAPQYVMYGSQNYLIESNITYDAHKGNSTLSVPKRCDADAPEDQCTVTRTYLFLHKFWFFSAAYYFGNWAFLGVFVIGLIVSCCKGKKSVIEGVDEDDSDLSDEEPSVYSV
;
A
#
# COMPACT_ATOMS: atom_id res chain seq x y z
N MET A 1 -13.25 44.27 -1.73
CA MET A 1 -12.22 43.70 -0.82
C MET A 1 -12.81 42.82 0.28
N ALA A 2 -13.88 43.21 1.00
CA ALA A 2 -14.49 42.36 2.05
C ALA A 2 -15.07 41.02 1.55
N ALA A 3 -15.70 40.99 0.37
CA ALA A 3 -16.24 39.75 -0.21
C ALA A 3 -15.15 38.76 -0.67
N ALA A 4 -14.02 39.27 -1.20
CA ALA A 4 -12.88 38.46 -1.59
C ALA A 4 -12.13 37.89 -0.36
N ALA A 5 -12.06 38.65 0.74
CA ALA A 5 -11.53 38.16 2.01
C ALA A 5 -12.41 37.07 2.64
N GLY A 6 -13.74 37.17 2.48
CA GLY A 6 -14.70 36.14 2.93
C GLY A 6 -14.66 34.84 2.12
N ALA A 7 -14.42 34.92 0.81
CA ALA A 7 -14.23 33.73 -0.03
C ALA A 7 -12.89 33.05 0.26
N ALA A 8 -11.81 33.83 0.44
CA ALA A 8 -10.51 33.28 0.80
C ALA A 8 -10.50 32.59 2.17
N SER A 9 -11.26 33.10 3.16
CA SER A 9 -11.39 32.46 4.47
C SER A 9 -12.24 31.19 4.42
N ALA A 10 -13.31 31.16 3.61
CA ALA A 10 -14.14 29.97 3.43
C ALA A 10 -13.37 28.81 2.78
N GLU A 11 -12.60 29.07 1.72
CA GLU A 11 -11.76 28.07 1.05
C GLU A 11 -10.66 27.52 1.99
N LEU A 12 -10.08 28.37 2.84
CA LEU A 12 -9.09 27.98 3.84
C LEU A 12 -9.71 27.07 4.92
N VAL A 13 -10.91 27.41 5.40
CA VAL A 13 -11.65 26.58 6.36
C VAL A 13 -12.01 25.22 5.76
N ILE A 14 -12.45 25.20 4.50
CA ILE A 14 -12.72 23.94 3.77
C ILE A 14 -11.44 23.10 3.66
N GLY A 15 -10.30 23.71 3.33
CA GLY A 15 -9.00 23.02 3.28
C GLY A 15 -8.60 22.39 4.62
N TRP A 16 -8.73 23.11 5.73
CA TRP A 16 -8.46 22.58 7.06
C TRP A 16 -9.44 21.47 7.48
N CYS A 17 -10.72 21.59 7.13
CA CYS A 17 -11.72 20.55 7.35
C CYS A 17 -11.37 19.26 6.58
N ILE A 18 -10.97 19.39 5.30
CA ILE A 18 -10.56 18.24 4.47
C ILE A 18 -9.30 17.58 5.06
N PHE A 19 -8.31 18.37 5.44
CA PHE A 19 -7.08 17.86 6.07
C PHE A 19 -7.38 17.14 7.40
N GLY A 20 -8.23 17.72 8.25
CA GLY A 20 -8.65 17.10 9.51
C GLY A 20 -9.41 15.78 9.31
N LEU A 21 -10.33 15.74 8.34
CA LEU A 21 -11.05 14.50 7.97
C LEU A 21 -10.10 13.43 7.43
N LEU A 22 -9.13 13.81 6.61
CA LEU A 22 -8.12 12.89 6.10
C LEU A 22 -7.26 12.31 7.22
N LEU A 23 -6.79 13.16 8.14
CA LEU A 23 -5.97 12.73 9.27
C LEU A 23 -6.75 11.74 10.14
N LEU A 24 -8.04 12.00 10.39
CA LEU A 24 -8.91 11.07 11.11
C LEU A 24 -9.07 9.74 10.34
N ALA A 25 -9.26 9.78 9.02
CA ALA A 25 -9.35 8.59 8.19
C ALA A 25 -8.05 7.76 8.21
N ILE A 26 -6.88 8.41 8.18
CA ILE A 26 -5.58 7.75 8.32
C ILE A 26 -5.45 7.07 9.68
N LEU A 27 -5.79 7.77 10.77
CA LEU A 27 -5.73 7.19 12.12
C LEU A 27 -6.70 6.02 12.29
N ALA A 28 -7.92 6.14 11.77
CA ALA A 28 -8.90 5.07 11.77
C ALA A 28 -8.40 3.85 10.97
N PHE A 29 -7.82 4.09 9.79
CA PHE A 29 -7.19 3.04 8.99
C PHE A 29 -6.06 2.35 9.75
N CYS A 30 -5.12 3.10 10.33
CA CYS A 30 -4.00 2.53 11.09
C CYS A 30 -4.49 1.70 12.29
N TRP A 31 -5.49 2.21 13.03
CA TRP A 31 -6.08 1.50 14.16
C TRP A 31 -6.74 0.19 13.73
N VAL A 32 -7.59 0.23 12.70
CA VAL A 32 -8.25 -0.97 12.15
C VAL A 32 -7.21 -1.95 11.61
N TYR A 33 -6.21 -1.45 10.91
CA TYR A 33 -5.14 -2.25 10.30
C TYR A 33 -4.35 -3.02 11.36
N VAL A 34 -3.84 -2.33 12.38
CA VAL A 34 -3.05 -2.93 13.45
C VAL A 34 -3.89 -3.95 14.23
N ARG A 35 -5.11 -3.58 14.64
CA ARG A 35 -6.04 -4.48 15.34
C ARG A 35 -6.42 -5.73 14.55
N LYS A 36 -6.41 -5.66 13.21
CA LYS A 36 -6.72 -6.80 12.33
C LYS A 36 -5.63 -7.87 12.35
N TYR A 37 -4.37 -7.50 12.55
CA TYR A 37 -3.24 -8.44 12.53
C TYR A 37 -2.81 -8.87 13.94
N GLN A 38 -2.87 -7.95 14.90
CA GLN A 38 -2.48 -8.16 16.28
C GLN A 38 -3.10 -9.41 16.92
N SER A 39 -2.30 -10.19 17.64
CA SER A 39 -2.76 -11.30 18.49
C SER A 39 -3.64 -10.80 19.64
N GLN A 40 -4.78 -11.48 19.88
CA GLN A 40 -5.63 -11.17 21.04
C GLN A 40 -5.05 -11.67 22.38
N ARG A 41 -4.13 -12.62 22.35
CA ARG A 41 -3.60 -13.30 23.55
C ARG A 41 -2.35 -12.62 24.13
N GLU A 42 -1.50 -12.07 23.27
CA GLU A 42 -0.17 -11.50 23.61
C GLU A 42 -0.09 -9.99 23.28
N SER A 43 -1.26 -9.33 23.38
CA SER A 43 -1.47 -7.97 22.92
C SER A 43 -0.93 -6.95 23.93
N GLU A 44 0.13 -6.24 23.59
CA GLU A 44 0.76 -5.25 24.47
C GLU A 44 0.55 -3.81 24.00
N VAL A 45 0.17 -2.91 24.93
CA VAL A 45 -0.29 -1.54 24.59
C VAL A 45 0.80 -0.71 23.92
N VAL A 46 2.03 -0.72 24.44
CA VAL A 46 3.13 0.12 23.88
C VAL A 46 3.48 -0.30 22.46
N SER A 47 3.51 -1.61 22.17
CA SER A 47 3.73 -2.13 20.82
C SER A 47 2.64 -1.67 19.84
N THR A 48 1.37 -1.70 20.25
CA THR A 48 0.26 -1.26 19.41
C THR A 48 0.26 0.22 19.12
N ILE A 49 0.52 1.05 20.13
CA ILE A 49 0.62 2.50 19.96
C ILE A 49 1.78 2.82 19.02
N THR A 50 2.91 2.14 19.18
CA THR A 50 4.07 2.29 18.30
C THR A 50 3.77 1.92 16.84
N ALA A 51 3.10 0.80 16.62
CA ALA A 51 2.71 0.37 15.28
C ALA A 51 1.70 1.36 14.64
N ILE A 52 0.69 1.80 15.39
CA ILE A 52 -0.30 2.78 14.90
C ILE A 52 0.39 4.11 14.57
N PHE A 53 1.24 4.61 15.47
CA PHE A 53 1.93 5.89 15.31
C PHE A 53 2.91 5.89 14.12
N SER A 54 3.73 4.85 13.99
CA SER A 54 4.70 4.73 12.90
C SER A 54 4.04 4.56 11.53
N LEU A 55 2.94 3.79 11.44
CA LEU A 55 2.19 3.71 10.18
C LEU A 55 1.47 5.02 9.86
N ALA A 56 0.91 5.69 10.88
CA ALA A 56 0.22 6.97 10.71
C ALA A 56 1.17 8.06 10.22
N ILE A 57 2.37 8.19 10.79
CA ILE A 57 3.34 9.21 10.35
C ILE A 57 3.76 8.98 8.89
N ALA A 58 3.93 7.73 8.46
CA ALA A 58 4.26 7.39 7.08
C ALA A 58 3.15 7.81 6.10
N LEU A 59 1.90 7.55 6.47
CA LEU A 59 0.73 7.89 5.66
C LEU A 59 0.46 9.40 5.64
N ILE A 60 0.62 10.08 6.77
CA ILE A 60 0.54 11.56 6.84
C ILE A 60 1.62 12.18 5.95
N THR A 61 2.83 11.64 5.97
CA THR A 61 3.93 12.11 5.10
C THR A 61 3.60 11.92 3.63
N SER A 62 2.99 10.79 3.26
CA SER A 62 2.56 10.55 1.88
C SER A 62 1.36 11.41 1.47
N ALA A 63 0.47 11.75 2.41
CA ALA A 63 -0.63 12.66 2.20
C ALA A 63 -0.18 14.13 2.02
N LEU A 64 1.01 14.49 2.50
CA LEU A 64 1.59 15.81 2.26
C LEU A 64 1.98 16.02 0.79
N LEU A 65 2.28 14.94 0.04
CA LEU A 65 2.64 14.99 -1.38
C LEU A 65 1.58 15.67 -2.26
N PRO A 66 0.31 15.22 -2.26
CA PRO A 66 -0.72 15.92 -3.03
C PRO A 66 -1.04 17.32 -2.48
N VAL A 67 -0.81 17.60 -1.19
CA VAL A 67 -0.96 18.97 -0.64
C VAL A 67 0.10 19.90 -1.23
N ASP A 68 1.37 19.47 -1.28
CA ASP A 68 2.48 20.20 -1.88
C ASP A 68 2.19 20.52 -3.35
N ILE A 69 1.83 19.50 -4.14
CA ILE A 69 1.48 19.66 -5.56
C ILE A 69 0.30 20.62 -5.75
N PHE A 70 -0.75 20.50 -4.93
CA PHE A 70 -1.90 21.39 -4.99
C PHE A 70 -1.50 22.84 -4.68
N LEU A 71 -0.72 23.06 -3.63
CA LEU A 71 -0.37 24.38 -3.14
C LEU A 71 0.47 25.15 -4.17
N VAL A 72 1.43 24.47 -4.80
CA VAL A 72 2.26 25.06 -5.86
C VAL A 72 1.41 25.40 -7.09
N SER A 73 0.49 24.51 -7.52
CA SER A 73 -0.45 24.82 -8.59
C SER A 73 -1.44 25.94 -8.25
N TYR A 74 -1.89 26.01 -7.00
CA TYR A 74 -2.93 26.96 -6.56
C TYR A 74 -2.44 28.42 -6.56
N MET A 75 -1.13 28.66 -6.50
CA MET A 75 -0.54 30.00 -6.58
C MET A 75 -0.68 30.63 -7.98
N LYS A 76 -0.96 29.83 -9.01
CA LYS A 76 -1.07 30.28 -10.40
C LYS A 76 -2.50 30.31 -10.94
N ASN A 77 -2.71 31.17 -11.92
CA ASN A 77 -3.89 31.19 -12.78
C ASN A 77 -3.71 30.23 -13.96
N GLN A 78 -4.81 29.84 -14.61
CA GLN A 78 -4.78 29.04 -15.84
C GLN A 78 -3.97 29.72 -16.97
N ASN A 79 -3.96 31.06 -16.97
CA ASN A 79 -3.23 31.89 -17.92
C ASN A 79 -1.70 31.90 -17.66
N GLY A 80 -1.22 31.25 -16.60
CA GLY A 80 0.20 31.14 -16.26
C GLY A 80 0.77 32.26 -15.38
N THR A 81 0.00 33.32 -15.13
CA THR A 81 0.34 34.40 -14.19
C THR A 81 0.12 33.98 -12.74
N PHE A 82 0.89 34.53 -11.81
CA PHE A 82 0.64 34.39 -10.38
C PHE A 82 -0.66 35.10 -9.99
N LYS A 83 -1.38 34.57 -9.00
CA LYS A 83 -2.56 35.23 -8.44
C LYS A 83 -2.17 36.49 -7.69
N ASP A 84 -3.05 37.49 -7.64
CA ASP A 84 -2.78 38.78 -7.00
C ASP A 84 -2.40 38.69 -5.51
N TRP A 85 -2.87 37.65 -4.82
CA TRP A 85 -2.51 37.39 -3.42
C TRP A 85 -1.14 36.70 -3.28
N ALA A 86 -0.65 36.04 -4.33
CA ALA A 86 0.60 35.28 -4.37
C ALA A 86 1.80 36.20 -4.67
N ASN A 87 1.94 37.28 -3.89
CA ASN A 87 3.13 38.12 -3.90
C ASN A 87 4.35 37.30 -3.48
N ALA A 88 5.55 37.65 -3.97
CA ALA A 88 6.79 36.91 -3.73
C ALA A 88 7.12 36.61 -2.25
N ASN A 89 6.62 37.44 -1.32
CA ASN A 89 6.78 37.21 0.12
C ASN A 89 5.80 36.15 0.67
N VAL A 90 4.56 36.12 0.18
CA VAL A 90 3.54 35.16 0.63
C VAL A 90 3.84 33.77 0.06
N SER A 91 4.20 33.68 -1.21
CA SER A 91 4.56 32.41 -1.86
C SER A 91 5.74 31.73 -1.14
N ARG A 92 6.79 32.50 -0.81
CA ARG A 92 7.92 32.01 0.00
C ARG A 92 7.50 31.47 1.36
N ARG A 93 6.63 32.19 2.09
CA ARG A 93 6.13 31.71 3.39
C ARG A 93 5.36 30.40 3.30
N ILE A 94 4.57 30.24 2.25
CA ILE A 94 3.78 29.03 1.98
C ILE A 94 4.72 27.85 1.69
N GLU A 95 5.72 28.07 0.83
CA GLU A 95 6.76 27.10 0.49
C GLU A 95 7.60 26.68 1.70
N ASP A 96 8.03 27.64 2.53
CA ASP A 96 8.77 27.39 3.78
C ASP A 96 7.93 26.57 4.77
N THR A 97 6.62 26.84 4.84
CA THR A 97 5.71 26.10 5.73
C THR A 97 5.64 24.61 5.33
N VAL A 98 5.53 24.32 4.03
CA VAL A 98 5.54 22.93 3.53
C VAL A 98 6.92 22.29 3.74
N LEU A 99 8.00 23.05 3.53
CA LEU A 99 9.36 22.59 3.77
C LEU A 99 9.56 22.17 5.24
N TYR A 100 9.14 23.00 6.21
CA TYR A 100 9.19 22.66 7.63
C TYR A 100 8.29 21.48 8.00
N GLY A 101 7.16 21.33 7.30
CA GLY A 101 6.30 20.15 7.40
C GLY A 101 7.05 18.87 7.05
N TYR A 102 7.68 18.82 5.87
CA TYR A 102 8.52 17.68 5.47
C TYR A 102 9.69 17.45 6.42
N TYR A 103 10.38 18.51 6.82
CA TYR A 103 11.50 18.43 7.76
C TYR A 103 11.07 17.75 9.07
N THR A 104 9.94 18.15 9.62
CA THR A 104 9.40 17.61 10.88
C THR A 104 8.98 16.16 10.70
N LEU A 105 8.19 15.85 9.67
CA LEU A 105 7.68 14.50 9.42
C LEU A 105 8.80 13.49 9.13
N TYR A 106 9.79 13.87 8.30
CA TYR A 106 10.94 13.02 8.01
C TYR A 106 11.87 12.83 9.22
N SER A 107 12.04 13.87 10.04
CA SER A 107 12.79 13.73 11.30
C SER A 107 12.10 12.76 12.27
N VAL A 108 10.77 12.82 12.37
CA VAL A 108 9.99 11.86 13.17
C VAL A 108 10.08 10.45 12.58
N ILE A 109 10.08 10.30 11.25
CA ILE A 109 10.28 9.00 10.60
C ILE A 109 11.66 8.42 10.94
N LEU A 110 12.75 9.20 10.86
CA LEU A 110 14.09 8.74 11.24
C LEU A 110 14.14 8.33 12.72
N PHE A 111 13.55 9.14 13.60
CA PHE A 111 13.41 8.80 15.00
C PHE A 111 12.63 7.48 15.20
N CYS A 112 11.53 7.28 14.48
CA CYS A 112 10.77 6.04 14.55
C CYS A 112 11.58 4.83 14.09
N VAL A 113 12.24 4.91 12.94
CA VAL A 113 12.95 3.78 12.32
C VAL A 113 14.22 3.41 13.06
N PHE A 114 15.02 4.39 13.51
CA PHE A 114 16.33 4.13 14.10
C PHE A 114 16.37 4.15 15.63
N LEU A 115 15.36 4.71 16.30
CA LEU A 115 15.33 4.75 17.76
C LEU A 115 14.11 4.04 18.33
N TRP A 116 12.90 4.51 18.00
CA TRP A 116 11.70 4.09 18.73
C TRP A 116 11.26 2.66 18.41
N ILE A 117 11.17 2.28 17.13
CA ILE A 117 10.77 0.90 16.74
C ILE A 117 11.81 -0.12 17.23
N PRO A 118 13.14 0.05 17.02
CA PRO A 118 14.13 -0.88 17.54
C PRO A 118 14.09 -0.97 19.07
N PHE A 119 13.94 0.16 19.78
CA PHE A 119 13.83 0.17 21.25
C PHE A 119 12.65 -0.66 21.73
N VAL A 120 11.46 -0.43 21.17
CA VAL A 120 10.25 -1.15 21.55
C VAL A 120 10.38 -2.64 21.17
N TYR A 121 10.98 -2.94 20.01
CA TYR A 121 11.24 -4.31 19.59
C TYR A 121 12.12 -5.07 20.60
N PHE A 122 13.32 -4.57 20.92
CA PHE A 122 14.23 -5.24 21.86
C PHE A 122 13.71 -5.25 23.29
N TYR A 123 12.95 -4.23 23.69
CA TYR A 123 12.28 -4.22 24.99
C TYR A 123 11.31 -5.41 25.12
N TYR A 124 10.57 -5.74 24.05
CA TYR A 124 9.65 -6.87 24.07
C TYR A 124 10.30 -8.22 23.81
N GLU A 125 11.40 -8.28 23.07
CA GLU A 125 12.20 -9.52 22.93
C GLU A 125 12.71 -10.01 24.28
N GLU A 126 13.28 -9.11 25.09
CA GLU A 126 13.83 -9.45 26.42
C GLU A 126 12.73 -9.68 27.47
N LYS A 127 11.47 -9.34 27.17
CA LYS A 127 10.35 -9.59 28.11
C LYS A 127 10.05 -11.08 28.24
N ASP A 128 10.33 -11.87 27.21
CA ASP A 128 9.95 -13.28 27.14
C ASP A 128 10.91 -14.19 27.96
N ASP A 129 12.00 -13.64 28.52
CA ASP A 129 12.86 -14.32 29.50
C ASP A 129 12.38 -14.02 30.94
N ASP A 130 11.67 -14.96 31.55
CA ASP A 130 10.84 -14.82 32.77
C ASP A 130 11.53 -14.27 34.05
N ASP A 131 12.86 -14.13 34.09
CA ASP A 131 13.62 -13.78 35.32
C ASP A 131 14.32 -12.40 35.30
N THR A 132 14.15 -11.59 34.25
CA THR A 132 14.90 -10.32 34.11
C THR A 132 14.17 -9.12 34.75
N GLY A 133 14.81 -8.45 35.71
CA GLY A 133 14.26 -7.22 36.31
C GLY A 133 14.05 -6.09 35.27
N LYS A 134 12.99 -5.28 35.43
CA LYS A 134 12.61 -4.19 34.50
C LYS A 134 13.75 -3.21 34.17
N CYS A 135 14.61 -2.92 35.14
CA CYS A 135 15.75 -2.01 34.95
C CYS A 135 16.82 -2.61 34.02
N THR A 136 17.09 -3.91 34.18
CA THR A 136 18.00 -4.68 33.32
C THR A 136 17.45 -4.78 31.90
N GLN A 137 16.14 -5.06 31.75
CA GLN A 137 15.46 -5.11 30.45
C GLN A 137 15.60 -3.80 29.66
N ILE A 138 15.34 -2.66 30.30
CA ILE A 138 15.50 -1.34 29.67
C ILE A 138 16.95 -1.09 29.27
N LYS A 139 17.91 -1.44 30.13
CA LYS A 139 19.35 -1.27 29.86
C LYS A 139 19.79 -2.11 28.66
N THR A 140 19.33 -3.35 28.56
CA THR A 140 19.61 -4.25 27.44
C THR A 140 18.97 -3.73 26.14
N ALA A 141 17.71 -3.29 26.18
CA ALA A 141 17.04 -2.68 25.02
C ALA A 141 17.78 -1.44 24.49
N PHE A 142 18.23 -0.55 25.39
CA PHE A 142 19.04 0.62 25.01
C PHE A 142 20.38 0.23 24.40
N LYS A 143 21.06 -0.81 24.94
CA LYS A 143 22.33 -1.31 24.40
C LYS A 143 22.19 -1.75 22.94
N TYR A 144 21.15 -2.50 22.60
CA TYR A 144 20.93 -2.94 21.21
C TYR A 144 20.42 -1.81 20.31
N THR A 145 19.58 -0.92 20.83
CA THR A 145 19.11 0.27 20.10
C THR A 145 20.25 1.23 19.76
N PHE A 146 21.28 1.32 20.60
CA PHE A 146 22.44 2.19 20.36
C PHE A 146 23.12 1.91 19.02
N GLY A 147 23.17 0.65 18.57
CA GLY A 147 23.69 0.31 17.25
C GLY A 147 22.93 0.99 16.10
N PHE A 148 21.60 1.03 16.18
CA PHE A 148 20.76 1.70 15.19
C PHE A 148 20.93 3.23 15.22
N VAL A 149 21.13 3.80 16.40
CA VAL A 149 21.44 5.24 16.57
C VAL A 149 22.78 5.59 15.93
N VAL A 150 23.80 4.75 16.09
CA VAL A 150 25.11 4.94 15.44
C VAL A 150 24.96 4.89 13.92
N ILE A 151 24.18 3.94 13.37
CA ILE A 151 23.90 3.89 11.93
C ILE A 151 23.19 5.16 11.46
N CYS A 152 22.20 5.65 12.20
CA CYS A 152 21.51 6.91 11.88
C CYS A 152 22.45 8.11 11.89
N ALA A 153 23.32 8.21 12.90
CA ALA A 153 24.33 9.26 12.98
C ALA A 153 25.30 9.20 11.79
N LEU A 154 25.75 8.00 11.40
CA LEU A 154 26.60 7.82 10.21
C LEU A 154 25.88 8.24 8.92
N LEU A 155 24.61 7.87 8.73
CA LEU A 155 23.84 8.30 7.56
C LEU A 155 23.67 9.83 7.51
N LEU A 156 23.38 10.46 8.63
CA LEU A 156 23.24 11.92 8.72
C LEU A 156 24.59 12.62 8.48
N LEU A 157 25.69 12.10 9.03
CA LEU A 157 27.03 12.64 8.79
C LEU A 157 27.39 12.53 7.31
N VAL A 158 27.26 11.35 6.71
CA VAL A 158 27.52 11.17 5.26
C VAL A 158 26.65 12.15 4.45
N GLY A 159 25.37 12.25 4.75
CA GLY A 159 24.48 13.20 4.06
C GLY A 159 24.83 14.67 4.23
N ALA A 160 25.43 15.04 5.37
CA ALA A 160 25.93 16.39 5.61
C ALA A 160 27.20 16.69 4.81
N PHE A 161 28.12 15.72 4.68
CA PHE A 161 29.42 15.89 4.04
C PHE A 161 29.45 15.61 2.52
N VAL A 162 28.58 14.74 2.00
CA VAL A 162 28.51 14.42 0.55
C VAL A 162 28.32 15.65 -0.35
N PRO A 163 27.46 16.65 -0.03
CA PRO A 163 27.26 17.81 -0.90
C PRO A 163 28.33 18.93 -0.73
N LEU A 164 29.38 18.74 0.09
CA LEU A 164 30.35 19.80 0.34
C LEU A 164 31.36 19.93 -0.81
N ASN A 165 31.24 21.04 -1.54
CA ASN A 165 32.34 21.55 -2.35
C ASN A 165 33.19 22.45 -1.45
N LEU A 166 34.33 21.95 -0.99
CA LEU A 166 35.28 22.75 -0.21
C LEU A 166 35.85 23.87 -1.11
N PRO A 167 35.78 25.16 -0.70
CA PRO A 167 36.49 26.20 -1.41
C PRO A 167 38.00 25.95 -1.30
N ASP A 168 38.66 25.79 -2.45
CA ASP A 168 40.10 25.57 -2.61
C ASP A 168 40.91 26.85 -2.30
N ASN A 169 40.74 27.42 -1.10
CA ASN A 169 41.57 28.55 -0.67
C ASN A 169 42.75 28.04 0.16
N LYS A 170 43.93 28.01 -0.47
CA LYS A 170 45.20 27.48 0.06
C LYS A 170 45.72 28.17 1.34
N ASN A 171 45.10 29.26 1.77
CA ASN A 171 45.55 30.08 2.91
C ASN A 171 44.64 30.03 4.15
N SER A 172 43.63 29.15 4.18
CA SER A 172 42.72 29.03 5.32
C SER A 172 43.29 28.13 6.43
N THR A 173 43.13 28.54 7.69
CA THR A 173 43.49 27.71 8.84
C THR A 173 42.46 26.58 9.02
N GLU A 174 42.92 25.40 9.46
CA GLU A 174 42.02 24.25 9.70
C GLU A 174 40.87 24.58 10.67
N TRP A 175 41.09 25.52 11.60
CA TRP A 175 40.07 25.97 12.54
C TRP A 175 39.00 26.87 11.91
N GLU A 176 39.34 27.68 10.91
CA GLU A 176 38.36 28.45 10.13
C GLU A 176 37.52 27.54 9.24
N LYS A 177 38.12 26.48 8.67
CA LYS A 177 37.36 25.45 7.97
C LYS A 177 36.39 24.75 8.91
N VAL A 178 36.81 24.39 10.12
CA VAL A 178 35.92 23.78 11.13
C VAL A 178 34.82 24.74 11.59
N LYS A 179 35.13 26.03 11.81
CA LYS A 179 34.13 27.03 12.20
C LYS A 179 33.13 27.29 11.07
N PHE A 180 33.60 27.43 9.84
CA PHE A 180 32.77 27.51 8.64
C PHE A 180 31.89 26.26 8.50
N LEU A 181 32.43 25.07 8.74
CA LEU A 181 31.67 23.82 8.75
C LEU A 181 30.56 23.83 9.81
N PHE A 182 30.82 24.28 11.04
CA PHE A 182 29.80 24.34 12.11
C PHE A 182 28.71 25.40 11.85
N GLU A 183 29.08 26.55 11.28
CA GLU A 183 28.15 27.64 10.98
C GLU A 183 27.26 27.31 9.76
N GLU A 184 27.83 26.64 8.75
CA GLU A 184 27.10 26.13 7.58
C GLU A 184 26.23 24.90 7.93
N LEU A 185 26.68 24.03 8.86
CA LEU A 185 25.88 22.92 9.41
C LEU A 185 24.62 23.42 10.13
N GLY A 186 24.72 24.56 10.81
CA GLY A 186 23.64 25.18 11.57
C GLY A 186 22.60 25.93 10.71
N SER A 187 22.96 26.35 9.50
CA SER A 187 22.10 27.20 8.65
C SER A 187 21.38 26.48 7.51
N SER A 188 21.96 25.45 6.87
CA SER A 188 21.43 24.94 5.58
C SER A 188 21.66 23.44 5.31
N HIS A 189 22.67 22.79 5.91
CA HIS A 189 23.00 21.38 5.61
C HIS A 189 22.15 20.33 6.31
N GLY A 190 21.37 20.67 7.34
CA GLY A 190 20.42 19.72 7.95
C GLY A 190 19.45 19.12 6.94
N LEU A 191 19.05 19.91 5.92
CA LEU A 191 18.22 19.45 4.81
C LEU A 191 18.94 18.40 3.95
N ALA A 192 20.24 18.58 3.69
CA ALA A 192 21.03 17.63 2.90
C ALA A 192 21.24 16.32 3.65
N ALA A 193 21.53 16.40 4.96
CA ALA A 193 21.65 15.23 5.82
C ALA A 193 20.35 14.41 5.87
N LEU A 194 19.22 15.08 6.09
CA LEU A 194 17.90 14.44 6.12
C LEU A 194 17.51 13.86 4.77
N SER A 195 17.65 14.61 3.67
CA SER A 195 17.36 14.10 2.32
C SER A 195 18.17 12.86 2.00
N PHE A 196 19.48 12.85 2.28
CA PHE A 196 20.32 11.67 2.08
C PHE A 196 19.83 10.45 2.88
N SER A 197 19.47 10.67 4.16
CA SER A 197 19.02 9.61 5.06
C SER A 197 17.67 9.04 4.63
N ILE A 198 16.74 9.89 4.21
CA ILE A 198 15.44 9.49 3.67
C ILE A 198 15.58 8.81 2.31
N SER A 199 16.46 9.30 1.43
CA SER A 199 16.79 8.65 0.15
C SER A 199 17.42 7.26 0.35
N SER A 200 18.19 7.07 1.42
CA SER A 200 18.72 5.76 1.81
C SER A 200 17.63 4.82 2.32
N LEU A 201 16.72 5.31 3.17
CA LEU A 201 15.58 4.51 3.66
C LEU A 201 14.61 4.13 2.54
N THR A 202 14.37 5.02 1.59
CA THR A 202 13.54 4.74 0.41
C THR A 202 14.16 3.71 -0.52
N LEU A 203 15.50 3.61 -0.57
CA LEU A 203 16.20 2.55 -1.31
C LEU A 203 15.95 1.18 -0.67
N ILE A 204 15.98 1.10 0.66
CA ILE A 204 15.60 -0.11 1.40
C ILE A 204 14.11 -0.43 1.15
N GLY A 205 13.25 0.60 1.17
CA GLY A 205 11.83 0.48 0.83
C GLY A 205 11.59 -0.03 -0.59
N MET A 206 12.42 0.36 -1.55
CA MET A 206 12.39 -0.15 -2.92
C MET A 206 12.70 -1.64 -2.97
N LEU A 207 13.73 -2.11 -2.27
CA LEU A 207 14.03 -3.54 -2.18
C LEU A 207 12.86 -4.33 -1.58
N ALA A 208 12.26 -3.80 -0.50
CA ALA A 208 11.06 -4.37 0.09
C ALA A 208 9.87 -4.39 -0.89
N ALA A 209 9.70 -3.33 -1.68
CA ALA A 209 8.62 -3.22 -2.66
C ALA A 209 8.81 -4.18 -3.85
N ILE A 210 10.05 -4.35 -4.33
CA ILE A 210 10.38 -5.34 -5.38
C ILE A 210 10.03 -6.75 -4.90
N ILE A 211 10.37 -7.12 -3.67
CA ILE A 211 10.11 -8.46 -3.13
C ILE A 211 8.62 -8.66 -2.84
N TYR A 212 8.01 -7.75 -2.07
CA TYR A 212 6.68 -7.97 -1.52
C TYR A 212 5.58 -7.32 -2.36
N THR A 213 5.77 -6.10 -2.83
CA THR A 213 4.73 -5.38 -3.56
C THR A 213 4.59 -5.90 -4.99
N ALA A 214 5.68 -6.13 -5.72
CA ALA A 214 5.60 -6.61 -7.10
C ALA A 214 4.94 -8.01 -7.17
N TYR A 215 5.37 -8.94 -6.32
CA TYR A 215 4.71 -10.26 -6.20
C TYR A 215 3.29 -10.14 -5.65
N GLY A 216 3.05 -9.26 -4.67
CA GLY A 216 1.72 -9.00 -4.14
C GLY A 216 0.73 -8.46 -5.17
N MET A 217 1.21 -7.61 -6.07
CA MET A 217 0.45 -6.99 -7.16
C MET A 217 -0.01 -8.01 -8.20
N SER A 218 0.77 -9.06 -8.45
CA SER A 218 0.37 -10.17 -9.31
C SER A 218 -0.46 -11.23 -8.58
N ALA A 219 -0.08 -11.59 -7.34
CA ALA A 219 -0.70 -12.67 -6.59
C ALA A 219 -2.07 -12.30 -6.01
N LEU A 220 -2.27 -11.07 -5.53
CA LEU A 220 -3.54 -10.62 -4.94
C LEU A 220 -4.73 -10.82 -5.88
N PRO A 221 -4.73 -10.28 -7.12
CA PRO A 221 -5.86 -10.46 -8.01
C PRO A 221 -6.08 -11.92 -8.41
N LEU A 222 -5.01 -12.67 -8.70
CA LEU A 222 -5.11 -14.06 -9.12
C LEU A 222 -5.66 -14.95 -7.99
N ASN A 223 -5.28 -14.68 -6.73
CA ASN A 223 -5.86 -15.36 -5.57
C ASN A 223 -7.35 -15.02 -5.38
N LEU A 224 -7.78 -13.79 -5.72
CA LEU A 224 -9.19 -13.40 -5.68
C LEU A 224 -10.02 -14.09 -6.79
N ILE A 225 -9.47 -14.20 -8.01
CA ILE A 225 -10.14 -14.81 -9.16
C ILE A 225 -10.20 -16.34 -9.03
N LYS A 226 -9.08 -16.97 -8.67
CA LYS A 226 -9.02 -18.43 -8.47
C LYS A 226 -9.92 -18.87 -7.31
N GLY A 227 -10.09 -17.98 -6.33
CA GLY A 227 -10.80 -18.24 -5.10
C GLY A 227 -10.11 -19.29 -4.23
N THR A 228 -10.60 -19.45 -3.02
CA THR A 228 -10.37 -20.67 -2.24
C THR A 228 -11.36 -21.73 -2.72
N ARG A 229 -11.01 -23.02 -2.64
CA ARG A 229 -12.03 -24.08 -2.76
C ARG A 229 -13.15 -23.82 -1.74
N SER A 230 -14.38 -24.24 -2.04
CA SER A 230 -15.50 -24.00 -1.13
C SER A 230 -15.38 -24.97 0.04
N ALA A 231 -15.49 -24.48 1.29
CA ALA A 231 -15.47 -25.35 2.47
C ALA A 231 -16.59 -26.41 2.42
N ALA A 232 -17.75 -26.06 1.86
CA ALA A 232 -18.85 -27.00 1.65
C ALA A 232 -18.54 -28.07 0.58
N TYR A 233 -17.77 -27.70 -0.45
CA TYR A 233 -17.35 -28.66 -1.48
C TYR A 233 -16.25 -29.59 -0.97
N GLU A 234 -15.26 -29.05 -0.24
CA GLU A 234 -14.25 -29.87 0.44
C GLU A 234 -14.87 -30.76 1.52
N ARG A 235 -15.94 -30.31 2.18
CA ARG A 235 -16.71 -31.15 3.11
C ARG A 235 -17.39 -32.30 2.36
N LEU A 236 -18.03 -32.03 1.22
CA LEU A 236 -18.66 -33.05 0.40
C LEU A 236 -17.65 -34.11 -0.07
N GLU A 237 -16.50 -33.68 -0.61
CA GLU A 237 -15.39 -34.55 -1.04
C GLU A 237 -14.84 -35.37 0.14
N ASN A 238 -14.66 -34.75 1.31
CA ASN A 238 -14.19 -35.45 2.51
C ASN A 238 -15.24 -36.41 3.09
N THR A 239 -16.54 -36.15 2.93
CA THR A 239 -17.61 -37.08 3.31
C THR A 239 -17.63 -38.29 2.37
N GLU A 240 -17.45 -38.09 1.06
CA GLU A 240 -17.32 -39.18 0.08
C GLU A 240 -16.11 -40.09 0.40
N ASP A 241 -14.95 -39.48 0.71
CA ASP A 241 -13.76 -40.21 1.16
C ASP A 241 -14.00 -41.02 2.45
N ILE A 242 -14.78 -40.49 3.40
CA ILE A 242 -15.14 -41.21 4.64
C ILE A 242 -15.98 -42.44 4.31
N GLU A 243 -16.98 -42.29 3.44
CA GLU A 243 -17.85 -43.39 3.03
C GLU A 243 -17.05 -44.50 2.32
N GLU A 244 -16.14 -44.16 1.41
CA GLU A 244 -15.28 -45.12 0.72
C GLU A 244 -14.39 -45.90 1.71
N VAL A 245 -13.76 -45.20 2.66
CA VAL A 245 -12.90 -45.84 3.67
C VAL A 245 -13.72 -46.72 4.62
N GLU A 246 -14.93 -46.30 5.02
CA GLU A 246 -15.82 -47.12 5.84
C GLU A 246 -16.27 -48.39 5.11
N GLN A 247 -16.56 -48.31 3.80
CA GLN A 247 -16.85 -49.47 2.96
C GLN A 247 -15.68 -50.45 2.92
N HIS A 248 -14.45 -49.98 2.74
CA HIS A 248 -13.25 -50.83 2.78
C HIS A 248 -13.05 -51.51 4.15
N ILE A 249 -13.26 -50.79 5.25
CA ILE A 249 -13.20 -51.36 6.60
C ILE A 249 -14.26 -52.45 6.77
N GLN A 250 -15.49 -52.21 6.35
CA GLN A 250 -16.58 -53.19 6.41
C GLN A 250 -16.28 -54.43 5.55
N ALA A 251 -15.71 -54.26 4.35
CA ALA A 251 -15.32 -55.34 3.46
C ALA A 251 -14.18 -56.21 4.03
N ILE A 252 -13.24 -55.63 4.78
CA ILE A 252 -12.20 -56.41 5.47
C ILE A 252 -12.78 -57.10 6.72
N LYS A 253 -13.64 -56.41 7.47
CA LYS A 253 -14.31 -56.98 8.65
C LYS A 253 -15.24 -58.15 8.28
N SER A 254 -15.90 -58.09 7.12
CA SER A 254 -16.76 -59.18 6.65
C SER A 254 -15.98 -60.45 6.33
N LYS A 255 -14.74 -60.36 5.81
CA LYS A 255 -13.83 -61.51 5.62
C LYS A 255 -13.45 -62.21 6.93
N SER A 256 -13.56 -61.50 8.07
CA SER A 256 -13.28 -62.04 9.40
C SER A 256 -14.49 -62.69 10.08
N LYS A 257 -15.68 -62.60 9.47
CA LYS A 257 -16.94 -63.03 10.10
C LYS A 257 -17.04 -64.56 10.25
N ASP A 258 -16.23 -65.30 9.50
CA ASP A 258 -16.13 -66.78 9.52
C ASP A 258 -15.30 -67.32 10.72
N GLY A 259 -14.90 -66.49 11.68
CA GLY A 259 -14.12 -66.91 12.85
C GLY A 259 -12.64 -67.21 12.59
N ARG A 260 -12.18 -67.09 11.33
CA ARG A 260 -10.76 -67.24 10.97
C ARG A 260 -9.95 -65.98 11.32
N PRO A 261 -8.71 -66.13 11.84
CA PRO A 261 -7.83 -64.99 12.11
C PRO A 261 -7.54 -64.20 10.82
N LEU A 262 -7.63 -62.86 10.86
CA LEU A 262 -7.29 -62.04 9.69
C LEU A 262 -5.83 -62.27 9.28
N PRO A 263 -5.56 -62.37 7.95
CA PRO A 263 -4.20 -62.36 7.43
C PRO A 263 -3.41 -61.15 7.93
N ALA A 264 -2.10 -61.31 8.16
CA ALA A 264 -1.24 -60.22 8.64
C ALA A 264 -1.28 -58.98 7.72
N ARG A 265 -1.50 -59.18 6.41
CA ARG A 265 -1.67 -58.11 5.41
C ARG A 265 -2.98 -57.34 5.63
N ASP A 266 -4.09 -58.02 5.82
CA ASP A 266 -5.42 -57.42 6.03
C ASP A 266 -5.48 -56.69 7.38
N LYS A 267 -4.78 -57.20 8.40
CA LYS A 267 -4.60 -56.51 9.70
C LYS A 267 -3.86 -55.17 9.56
N ARG A 268 -2.83 -55.10 8.71
CA ARG A 268 -2.11 -53.83 8.43
C ARG A 268 -2.97 -52.87 7.62
N ALA A 269 -3.66 -53.37 6.59
CA ALA A 269 -4.58 -52.57 5.79
C ALA A 269 -5.71 -51.98 6.64
N LEU A 270 -6.31 -52.78 7.53
CA LEU A 270 -7.35 -52.31 8.45
C LEU A 270 -6.85 -51.19 9.37
N LYS A 271 -5.64 -51.32 9.95
CA LYS A 271 -5.04 -50.25 10.75
C LYS A 271 -4.83 -48.97 9.93
N GLN A 272 -4.31 -49.10 8.71
CA GLN A 272 -4.09 -47.96 7.82
C GLN A 272 -5.40 -47.25 7.46
N PHE A 273 -6.47 -47.99 7.18
CA PHE A 273 -7.78 -47.41 6.90
C PHE A 273 -8.41 -46.78 8.13
N GLU A 274 -8.27 -47.37 9.33
CA GLU A 274 -8.74 -46.75 10.58
C GLU A 274 -7.99 -45.46 10.90
N GLU A 275 -6.67 -45.39 10.66
CA GLU A 275 -5.88 -44.16 10.79
C GLU A 275 -6.34 -43.11 9.77
N ARG A 276 -6.51 -43.48 8.50
CA ARG A 276 -7.03 -42.59 7.46
C ARG A 276 -8.42 -42.06 7.85
N LEU A 277 -9.32 -42.91 8.34
CA LEU A 277 -10.65 -42.51 8.81
C LEU A 277 -10.57 -41.48 9.96
N ARG A 278 -9.65 -41.66 10.92
CA ARG A 278 -9.43 -40.68 11.99
C ARG A 278 -8.98 -39.33 11.44
N THR A 279 -8.08 -39.32 10.45
CA THR A 279 -7.63 -38.07 9.82
C THR A 279 -8.76 -37.37 9.06
N LEU A 280 -9.56 -38.12 8.29
CA LEU A 280 -10.71 -37.58 7.54
C LEU A 280 -11.79 -37.01 8.47
N ARG A 281 -12.13 -37.71 9.57
CA ARG A 281 -13.06 -37.19 10.59
C ARG A 281 -12.51 -35.99 11.35
N LYS A 282 -11.19 -35.86 11.50
CA LYS A 282 -10.58 -34.64 12.05
C LYS A 282 -10.77 -33.48 11.07
N ARG A 283 -10.49 -33.69 9.78
CA ARG A 283 -10.72 -32.70 8.70
C ARG A 283 -12.18 -32.27 8.62
N GLU A 284 -13.13 -33.20 8.71
CA GLU A 284 -14.56 -32.91 8.67
C GLU A 284 -14.99 -31.94 9.77
N ARG A 285 -14.54 -32.19 11.02
CA ARG A 285 -14.82 -31.31 12.16
C ARG A 285 -14.22 -29.92 11.97
N HIS A 286 -13.04 -29.80 11.37
CA HIS A 286 -12.45 -28.51 11.02
C HIS A 286 -13.26 -27.79 9.94
N LEU A 287 -13.66 -28.49 8.87
CA LEU A 287 -14.49 -27.93 7.81
C LEU A 287 -15.85 -27.46 8.33
N GLU A 288 -16.48 -28.23 9.22
CA GLU A 288 -17.73 -27.86 9.88
C GLU A 288 -17.57 -26.65 10.81
N PHE A 289 -16.46 -26.56 11.55
CA PHE A 289 -16.14 -25.37 12.34
C PHE A 289 -15.96 -24.13 11.45
N ILE A 290 -15.27 -24.25 10.30
CA ILE A 290 -15.05 -23.15 9.35
C ILE A 290 -16.38 -22.71 8.70
N GLU A 291 -17.22 -23.66 8.30
CA GLU A 291 -18.56 -23.41 7.75
C GLU A 291 -19.45 -22.68 8.77
N ASN A 292 -19.38 -23.07 10.03
CA ASN A 292 -20.16 -22.48 11.13
C ASN A 292 -19.49 -21.28 11.82
N SER A 293 -18.30 -20.86 11.39
CA SER A 293 -17.52 -19.82 12.08
C SER A 293 -18.05 -18.40 11.88
N TRP A 294 -17.72 -17.54 12.84
CA TRP A 294 -18.15 -16.16 13.12
C TRP A 294 -18.38 -15.24 11.91
N TRP A 295 -17.69 -15.47 10.77
CA TRP A 295 -17.87 -14.70 9.53
C TRP A 295 -19.26 -14.82 8.90
N THR A 296 -19.98 -15.95 9.06
CA THR A 296 -21.37 -16.08 8.58
C THR A 296 -22.35 -15.28 9.45
N LYS A 297 -22.12 -15.22 10.77
CA LYS A 297 -22.86 -14.35 11.71
C LYS A 297 -22.56 -12.86 11.50
N PHE A 298 -21.30 -12.50 11.25
CA PHE A 298 -20.88 -11.11 10.98
C PHE A 298 -21.35 -10.60 9.61
N CYS A 299 -21.34 -11.45 8.57
CA CYS A 299 -22.01 -11.15 7.29
C CYS A 299 -23.55 -11.04 7.44
N GLY A 300 -24.13 -11.70 8.44
CA GLY A 300 -25.53 -11.50 8.86
C GLY A 300 -25.77 -10.12 9.49
N ALA A 301 -24.82 -9.63 10.31
CA ALA A 301 -24.88 -8.31 10.94
C ALA A 301 -24.68 -7.14 9.95
N LEU A 302 -24.03 -7.38 8.80
CA LEU A 302 -23.89 -6.42 7.69
C LEU A 302 -25.08 -6.42 6.70
N ARG A 303 -26.15 -7.18 6.96
CA ARG A 303 -27.40 -7.15 6.17
C ARG A 303 -27.98 -5.73 5.94
N PRO A 304 -28.09 -4.84 6.95
CA PRO A 304 -28.67 -3.51 6.71
C PRO A 304 -27.83 -2.65 5.77
N LEU A 305 -26.50 -2.75 5.83
CA LEU A 305 -25.59 -2.03 4.94
C LEU A 305 -25.63 -2.56 3.49
N LYS A 306 -25.74 -3.89 3.29
CA LYS A 306 -25.92 -4.49 1.95
C LYS A 306 -27.27 -4.15 1.32
N ILE A 307 -28.34 -4.05 2.11
CA ILE A 307 -29.68 -3.67 1.61
C ILE A 307 -29.68 -2.19 1.19
N GLN A 308 -29.01 -1.32 1.95
CA GLN A 308 -28.85 0.08 1.57
C GLN A 308 -28.03 0.22 0.28
N LEU A 309 -26.88 -0.46 0.17
CA LEU A 309 -26.06 -0.43 -1.04
C LEU A 309 -26.82 -0.92 -2.29
N ARG A 310 -27.64 -1.96 -2.14
CA ARG A 310 -28.47 -2.52 -3.23
C ARG A 310 -29.64 -1.59 -3.60
N LYS A 311 -30.17 -0.80 -2.66
CA LYS A 311 -31.13 0.28 -2.96
C LYS A 311 -30.48 1.41 -3.76
N TRP A 312 -29.25 1.79 -3.43
CA TRP A 312 -28.50 2.80 -4.18
C TRP A 312 -28.13 2.34 -5.59
N GLU A 313 -27.71 1.08 -5.78
CA GLU A 313 -27.46 0.51 -7.11
C GLU A 313 -28.74 0.39 -7.96
N ALA A 314 -29.86 -0.03 -7.37
CA ALA A 314 -31.15 -0.08 -8.07
C ALA A 314 -31.65 1.33 -8.44
N ALA A 315 -31.46 2.33 -7.56
CA ALA A 315 -31.78 3.72 -7.86
C ALA A 315 -30.91 4.26 -9.01
N LEU A 316 -29.61 3.94 -9.03
CA LEU A 316 -28.70 4.31 -10.12
C LEU A 316 -29.09 3.64 -11.43
N PHE A 317 -29.51 2.37 -11.39
CA PHE A 317 -29.94 1.61 -12.56
C PHE A 317 -31.27 2.13 -13.13
N VAL A 318 -32.22 2.52 -12.26
CA VAL A 318 -33.49 3.17 -12.66
C VAL A 318 -33.23 4.57 -13.23
N LEU A 319 -32.31 5.34 -12.64
CA LEU A 319 -31.85 6.63 -13.18
C LEU A 319 -31.18 6.48 -14.56
N LEU A 320 -30.38 5.43 -14.76
CA LEU A 320 -29.73 5.12 -16.04
C LEU A 320 -30.73 4.68 -17.12
N ILE A 321 -31.81 3.97 -16.75
CA ILE A 321 -32.88 3.57 -17.69
C ILE A 321 -33.77 4.76 -18.05
N LEU A 322 -34.00 5.70 -17.12
CA LEU A 322 -34.81 6.91 -17.38
C LEU A 322 -34.13 7.92 -18.33
N GLN A 323 -32.84 7.76 -18.63
CA GLN A 323 -32.10 8.63 -19.55
C GLN A 323 -32.30 8.28 -21.05
N HIS A 324 -32.98 7.17 -21.37
CA HIS A 324 -33.31 6.78 -22.75
C HIS A 324 -34.81 6.46 -22.90
N PRO A 325 -35.63 7.35 -23.49
CA PRO A 325 -37.00 7.01 -23.83
C PRO A 325 -37.00 6.22 -25.15
N VAL A 326 -36.93 4.89 -25.08
CA VAL A 326 -37.37 4.04 -26.19
C VAL A 326 -38.85 3.74 -26.01
N VAL A 327 -39.62 4.39 -26.87
CA VAL A 327 -41.04 4.17 -27.14
C VAL A 327 -41.30 2.68 -27.41
N LEU A 328 -42.21 2.07 -26.66
CA LEU A 328 -42.88 0.85 -27.10
C LEU A 328 -44.36 0.91 -26.74
N VAL A 329 -45.11 1.21 -27.79
CA VAL A 329 -46.57 1.19 -27.92
C VAL A 329 -47.05 -0.27 -27.92
N GLY A 330 -48.16 -0.52 -27.21
CA GLY A 330 -49.18 -1.47 -27.64
C GLY A 330 -49.13 -2.88 -27.06
N ALA A 331 -50.12 -3.19 -26.21
CA ALA A 331 -51.19 -4.16 -26.50
C ALA A 331 -51.81 -4.67 -25.19
N GLY A 332 -53.02 -4.20 -24.91
CA GLY A 332 -53.83 -4.73 -23.83
C GLY A 332 -54.36 -6.13 -24.14
N ARG A 333 -54.38 -7.00 -23.14
CA ARG A 333 -55.43 -8.02 -23.00
C ARG A 333 -55.64 -8.37 -21.54
N GLN A 334 -56.90 -8.24 -21.16
CA GLN A 334 -57.45 -8.30 -19.83
C GLN A 334 -57.83 -9.76 -19.53
N GLY A 335 -57.30 -10.32 -18.44
CA GLY A 335 -57.64 -11.65 -17.96
C GLY A 335 -57.53 -11.70 -16.44
N ARG A 336 -58.69 -11.73 -15.76
CA ARG A 336 -58.81 -11.93 -14.31
C ARG A 336 -58.54 -13.40 -13.95
N ALA A 337 -57.72 -13.64 -12.94
CA ALA A 337 -57.77 -14.82 -12.07
C ALA A 337 -57.17 -14.45 -10.69
N PRO A 338 -57.55 -15.15 -9.60
CA PRO A 338 -57.82 -14.53 -8.31
C PRO A 338 -56.64 -14.48 -7.33
N LEU A 339 -56.88 -13.66 -6.31
CA LEU A 339 -56.08 -13.38 -5.13
C LEU A 339 -55.63 -14.66 -4.39
N CYS A 340 -54.35 -15.04 -4.55
CA CYS A 340 -53.65 -15.87 -3.57
C CYS A 340 -52.85 -14.95 -2.66
N THR A 341 -53.18 -14.94 -1.37
CA THR A 341 -52.38 -14.34 -0.31
C THR A 341 -51.05 -15.08 -0.20
N ALA A 342 -50.07 -14.66 -1.00
CA ALA A 342 -48.68 -15.05 -0.86
C ALA A 342 -48.09 -14.30 0.35
N GLN A 343 -48.06 -14.98 1.48
CA GLN A 343 -47.20 -14.63 2.59
C GLN A 343 -45.75 -14.56 2.08
N PRO A 344 -44.94 -13.53 2.41
CA PRO A 344 -43.58 -13.45 1.89
C PRO A 344 -42.71 -14.49 2.59
N CYS A 345 -42.51 -15.65 1.96
CA CYS A 345 -41.45 -16.59 2.29
C CYS A 345 -40.09 -15.99 1.88
N TRP A 346 -39.63 -14.97 2.61
CA TRP A 346 -38.34 -14.31 2.41
C TRP A 346 -37.27 -14.74 3.43
N THR A 347 -37.54 -15.80 4.21
CA THR A 347 -36.68 -16.23 5.32
C THR A 347 -35.82 -17.45 5.05
N SER A 348 -35.56 -17.79 3.78
CA SER A 348 -34.48 -18.73 3.46
C SER A 348 -33.77 -18.38 2.16
N PHE A 349 -32.87 -17.40 2.22
CA PHE A 349 -31.79 -17.33 1.22
C PHE A 349 -30.84 -18.50 1.51
N ASN A 350 -30.90 -19.53 0.66
CA ASN A 350 -30.03 -20.69 0.67
C ASN A 350 -28.55 -20.25 0.72
N THR A 351 -27.74 -20.95 1.51
CA THR A 351 -26.29 -20.74 1.67
C THR A 351 -25.57 -20.70 0.31
N SER A 352 -26.09 -21.46 -0.68
CA SER A 352 -25.57 -21.56 -2.05
C SER A 352 -25.66 -20.25 -2.86
N GLU A 353 -26.76 -19.49 -2.77
CA GLU A 353 -26.89 -18.20 -3.48
C GLU A 353 -26.00 -17.12 -2.86
N LYS A 354 -25.83 -17.13 -1.53
CA LYS A 354 -24.91 -16.21 -0.83
C LYS A 354 -23.46 -16.45 -1.25
N LEU A 355 -23.06 -17.72 -1.42
CA LEU A 355 -21.73 -18.09 -1.90
C LEU A 355 -21.50 -17.66 -3.36
N LEU A 356 -22.49 -17.86 -4.25
CA LEU A 356 -22.40 -17.44 -5.66
C LEU A 356 -22.20 -15.93 -5.80
N VAL A 357 -23.02 -15.13 -5.10
CA VAL A 357 -22.92 -13.66 -5.13
C VAL A 357 -21.58 -13.19 -4.55
N GLN A 358 -21.12 -13.79 -3.45
CA GLN A 358 -19.83 -13.44 -2.86
C GLN A 358 -18.65 -13.79 -3.77
N ASN A 359 -18.73 -14.90 -4.51
CA ASN A 359 -17.71 -15.30 -5.47
C ASN A 359 -17.70 -14.39 -6.70
N PHE A 360 -18.86 -13.95 -7.18
CA PHE A 360 -18.95 -12.97 -8.27
C PHE A 360 -18.26 -11.64 -7.92
N PHE A 361 -18.53 -11.10 -6.73
CA PHE A 361 -17.85 -9.89 -6.27
C PHE A 361 -16.33 -10.08 -6.12
N LYS A 362 -15.86 -11.23 -5.64
CA LYS A 362 -14.42 -11.53 -5.56
C LYS A 362 -13.77 -11.53 -6.95
N ILE A 363 -14.44 -12.10 -7.95
CA ILE A 363 -13.95 -12.13 -9.34
C ILE A 363 -13.90 -10.70 -9.91
N ILE A 364 -14.95 -9.89 -9.72
CA ILE A 364 -14.95 -8.48 -10.16
C ILE A 364 -13.79 -7.71 -9.54
N TRP A 365 -13.62 -7.79 -8.22
CA TRP A 365 -12.51 -7.13 -7.54
C TRP A 365 -11.15 -7.64 -8.03
N GLY A 366 -11.03 -8.95 -8.29
CA GLY A 366 -9.84 -9.53 -8.90
C GLY A 366 -9.52 -8.94 -10.26
N ILE A 367 -10.50 -8.87 -11.18
CA ILE A 367 -10.33 -8.27 -12.51
C ILE A 367 -9.95 -6.79 -12.39
N PHE A 368 -10.63 -6.04 -11.53
CA PHE A 368 -10.31 -4.64 -11.27
C PHE A 368 -8.86 -4.46 -10.83
N PHE A 369 -8.37 -5.26 -9.88
CA PHE A 369 -6.99 -5.19 -9.41
C PHE A 369 -5.96 -5.59 -10.48
N ILE A 370 -6.29 -6.49 -11.42
CA ILE A 370 -5.45 -6.78 -12.59
C ILE A 370 -5.36 -5.56 -13.50
N LEU A 371 -6.49 -4.93 -13.82
CA LEU A 371 -6.51 -3.74 -14.69
C LEU A 371 -5.67 -2.60 -14.09
N VAL A 372 -5.82 -2.37 -12.79
CA VAL A 372 -4.99 -1.39 -12.07
C VAL A 372 -3.51 -1.78 -12.11
N ALA A 373 -3.17 -3.06 -11.85
CA ALA A 373 -1.78 -3.54 -11.93
C ALA A 373 -1.18 -3.29 -13.32
N LEU A 374 -1.91 -3.65 -14.38
CA LEU A 374 -1.47 -3.45 -15.76
C LEU A 374 -1.28 -1.97 -16.09
N LEU A 375 -2.19 -1.10 -15.63
CA LEU A 375 -2.04 0.35 -15.79
C LEU A 375 -0.71 0.82 -15.18
N PHE A 376 -0.39 0.41 -13.95
CA PHE A 376 0.86 0.76 -13.29
C PHE A 376 2.09 0.23 -14.01
N ILE A 377 2.07 -1.03 -14.43
CA ILE A 377 3.19 -1.70 -15.08
C ILE A 377 3.46 -1.09 -16.45
N ILE A 378 2.43 -0.84 -17.26
CA ILE A 378 2.54 -0.17 -18.56
C ILE A 378 3.05 1.26 -18.36
N SER A 379 2.49 2.00 -17.41
CA SER A 379 2.92 3.36 -17.06
C SER A 379 4.40 3.41 -16.71
N LEU A 380 4.82 2.55 -15.77
CA LEU A 380 6.20 2.49 -15.30
C LEU A 380 7.16 2.04 -16.42
N PHE A 381 6.76 1.08 -17.26
CA PHE A 381 7.54 0.65 -18.41
C PHE A 381 7.74 1.80 -19.41
N LEU A 382 6.68 2.52 -19.79
CA LEU A 382 6.77 3.66 -20.71
C LEU A 382 7.62 4.79 -20.14
N SER A 383 7.48 5.13 -18.85
CA SER A 383 8.32 6.14 -18.19
C SER A 383 9.81 5.76 -18.19
N ASN A 384 10.15 4.50 -17.91
CA ASN A 384 11.56 4.07 -17.90
C ASN A 384 12.13 3.93 -19.31
N LEU A 385 11.30 3.58 -20.30
CA LEU A 385 11.69 3.58 -21.71
C LEU A 385 12.02 5.00 -22.18
N ASP A 386 11.20 5.99 -21.81
CA ASP A 386 11.47 7.39 -22.13
C ASP A 386 12.80 7.87 -21.50
N LYS A 387 13.05 7.51 -20.23
CA LYS A 387 14.33 7.76 -19.56
C LYS A 387 15.51 7.09 -20.25
N ALA A 388 15.32 5.89 -20.78
CA ALA A 388 16.38 5.14 -21.48
C ALA A 388 16.78 5.79 -22.81
N LEU A 389 15.81 6.39 -23.52
CA LEU A 389 16.00 6.94 -24.85
C LEU A 389 16.43 8.40 -24.86
N HIS A 390 15.95 9.20 -23.90
CA HIS A 390 16.05 10.67 -23.98
C HIS A 390 16.76 11.32 -22.78
N SER A 391 17.27 10.56 -21.81
CA SER A 391 17.96 11.14 -20.66
C SER A 391 19.43 11.48 -20.95
N ALA A 392 19.98 12.43 -20.17
CA ALA A 392 21.39 12.83 -20.17
C ALA A 392 22.36 11.75 -19.62
N GLY A 393 21.88 10.55 -19.31
CA GLY A 393 22.69 9.38 -18.96
C GLY A 393 22.74 9.03 -17.47
N ILE A 394 23.70 8.18 -17.10
CA ILE A 394 23.87 7.66 -15.73
C ILE A 394 24.34 8.77 -14.79
N ASP A 395 25.29 9.61 -15.23
CA ASP A 395 25.94 10.64 -14.41
C ASP A 395 25.00 11.78 -13.99
N SER A 396 23.85 11.90 -14.68
CA SER A 396 22.78 12.84 -14.33
C SER A 396 21.60 12.17 -13.60
N GLY A 397 21.72 10.90 -13.21
CA GLY A 397 20.66 10.19 -12.48
C GLY A 397 19.41 9.88 -13.30
N PHE A 398 19.54 9.79 -14.64
CA PHE A 398 18.43 9.58 -15.58
C PHE A 398 17.30 10.64 -15.53
N ILE A 399 17.64 11.90 -15.24
CA ILE A 399 16.69 13.02 -15.29
C ILE A 399 16.30 13.31 -16.77
N ILE A 400 15.01 13.57 -17.01
CA ILE A 400 14.48 13.93 -18.32
C ILE A 400 14.17 15.43 -18.33
N PHE A 401 14.71 16.16 -19.31
CA PHE A 401 14.45 17.59 -19.50
C PHE A 401 13.20 17.87 -20.37
N GLY A 402 12.72 16.88 -21.14
CA GLY A 402 11.47 16.96 -21.89
C GLY A 402 10.89 15.58 -22.19
N ALA A 403 9.59 15.38 -21.93
CA ALA A 403 8.92 14.09 -22.13
C ALA A 403 8.38 13.97 -23.57
N ASN A 404 8.89 13.02 -24.34
CA ASN A 404 8.39 12.73 -25.69
C ASN A 404 7.41 11.54 -25.69
N LEU A 405 7.55 10.58 -24.77
CA LEU A 405 6.69 9.40 -24.68
C LEU A 405 5.64 9.57 -23.58
N SER A 406 4.37 9.66 -23.96
CA SER A 406 3.28 9.94 -23.02
C SER A 406 2.81 8.68 -22.29
N ASN A 407 3.10 8.60 -20.99
CA ASN A 407 2.54 7.61 -20.07
C ASN A 407 1.08 7.98 -19.69
N PRO A 408 0.14 7.01 -19.65
CA PRO A 408 -1.26 7.28 -19.31
C PRO A 408 -1.47 7.92 -17.94
N LEU A 409 -0.76 7.49 -16.89
CA LEU A 409 -0.86 8.11 -15.56
C LEU A 409 -0.34 9.56 -15.54
N ASN A 410 0.72 9.85 -16.29
CA ASN A 410 1.27 11.20 -16.40
C ASN A 410 0.34 12.16 -17.16
N MET A 411 -0.51 11.65 -18.06
CA MET A 411 -1.58 12.44 -18.70
C MET A 411 -2.81 12.61 -17.79
N LEU A 412 -3.18 11.56 -17.06
CA LEU A 412 -4.39 11.53 -16.25
C LEU A 412 -4.30 12.44 -15.01
N LEU A 413 -3.21 12.33 -14.24
CA LEU A 413 -3.07 13.00 -12.94
C LEU A 413 -3.15 14.54 -13.02
N PRO A 414 -2.46 15.23 -13.96
CA PRO A 414 -2.60 16.69 -14.08
C PRO A 414 -3.99 17.15 -14.49
N VAL A 415 -4.73 16.33 -15.27
CA VAL A 415 -6.10 16.64 -15.68
C VAL A 415 -7.05 16.52 -14.49
N LEU A 416 -6.94 15.44 -13.70
CA LEU A 416 -7.75 15.27 -12.50
C LEU A 416 -7.54 16.39 -11.48
N GLN A 417 -6.32 16.94 -11.40
CA GLN A 417 -6.01 18.06 -10.52
C GLN A 417 -6.81 19.34 -10.83
N THR A 418 -7.30 19.51 -12.07
CA THR A 418 -8.14 20.66 -12.42
C THR A 418 -9.49 20.65 -11.71
N VAL A 419 -9.95 19.48 -11.25
CA VAL A 419 -11.20 19.29 -10.53
C VAL A 419 -10.87 18.88 -9.09
N PHE A 420 -10.70 19.88 -8.22
CA PHE A 420 -10.41 19.64 -6.81
C PHE A 420 -11.57 18.91 -6.10
N PRO A 421 -11.34 17.86 -5.26
CA PRO A 421 -10.08 17.24 -4.85
C PRO A 421 -9.83 15.83 -5.45
N LEU A 422 -10.08 15.62 -6.75
CA LEU A 422 -10.04 14.28 -7.35
C LEU A 422 -8.65 13.62 -7.38
N ASP A 423 -7.59 14.40 -7.62
CA ASP A 423 -6.20 13.91 -7.63
C ASP A 423 -5.75 13.44 -6.23
N TYR A 424 -6.19 14.15 -5.19
CA TYR A 424 -5.98 13.79 -3.78
C TYR A 424 -6.56 12.41 -3.44
N VAL A 425 -7.81 12.18 -3.87
CA VAL A 425 -8.51 10.89 -3.69
C VAL A 425 -7.80 9.81 -4.49
N LEU A 426 -7.39 10.09 -5.72
CA LEU A 426 -6.70 9.12 -6.56
C LEU A 426 -5.35 8.72 -5.95
N ILE A 427 -4.49 9.66 -5.54
CA ILE A 427 -3.20 9.33 -4.89
C ILE A 427 -3.43 8.51 -3.62
N THR A 428 -4.44 8.85 -2.82
CA THR A 428 -4.79 8.08 -1.62
C THR A 428 -5.18 6.64 -1.99
N ILE A 429 -5.99 6.45 -3.04
CA ILE A 429 -6.35 5.12 -3.56
C ILE A 429 -5.09 4.36 -4.01
N ILE A 430 -4.17 5.03 -4.70
CA ILE A 430 -2.90 4.45 -5.16
C ILE A 430 -2.07 3.97 -3.97
N ILE A 431 -1.85 4.82 -2.96
CA ILE A 431 -1.09 4.46 -1.75
C ILE A 431 -1.74 3.28 -1.04
N MET A 432 -3.06 3.30 -0.87
CA MET A 432 -3.79 2.18 -0.25
C MET A 432 -3.64 0.89 -1.06
N TYR A 433 -3.68 0.98 -2.39
CA TYR A 433 -3.44 -0.18 -3.27
C TYR A 433 -2.03 -0.76 -3.07
N PHE A 434 -1.00 0.08 -2.98
CA PHE A 434 0.38 -0.37 -2.69
C PHE A 434 0.48 -1.05 -1.31
N ILE A 435 -0.20 -0.54 -0.29
CA ILE A 435 -0.24 -1.19 1.04
C ILE A 435 -0.93 -2.56 0.98
N PHE A 436 -2.11 -2.65 0.32
CA PHE A 436 -2.86 -3.89 0.24
C PHE A 436 -2.12 -4.98 -0.56
N THR A 437 -1.51 -4.61 -1.68
CA THR A 437 -0.70 -5.53 -2.49
C THR A 437 0.53 -5.99 -1.72
N SER A 438 1.28 -5.08 -1.08
CA SER A 438 2.42 -5.42 -0.22
C SER A 438 2.03 -6.38 0.89
N MET A 439 0.91 -6.12 1.57
CA MET A 439 0.41 -7.00 2.62
C MET A 439 0.06 -8.40 2.08
N ALA A 440 -0.53 -8.49 0.89
CA ALA A 440 -0.78 -9.78 0.26
C ALA A 440 0.51 -10.52 -0.10
N GLY A 441 1.54 -9.80 -0.54
CA GLY A 441 2.88 -10.34 -0.76
C GLY A 441 3.53 -10.87 0.51
N ILE A 442 3.60 -10.05 1.56
CA ILE A 442 4.19 -10.42 2.86
C ILE A 442 3.45 -11.61 3.48
N ARG A 443 2.11 -11.68 3.38
CA ARG A 443 1.34 -12.83 3.88
C ARG A 443 1.64 -14.11 3.11
N ASN A 444 1.81 -14.02 1.80
CA ASN A 444 2.02 -15.19 0.95
C ASN A 444 3.46 -15.73 0.99
N ILE A 445 4.44 -14.85 1.17
CA ILE A 445 5.88 -15.20 1.21
C ILE A 445 6.35 -15.41 2.66
N GLY A 446 5.79 -14.67 3.62
CA GLY A 446 6.36 -14.47 4.95
C GLY A 446 7.43 -13.37 4.94
N ILE A 447 7.92 -12.99 6.12
CA ILE A 447 9.06 -12.07 6.25
C ILE A 447 10.33 -12.90 6.16
N TRP A 448 11.14 -12.65 5.14
CA TRP A 448 12.44 -13.32 4.94
C TRP A 448 13.58 -12.41 5.36
N PHE A 449 14.58 -13.00 6.01
CA PHE A 449 15.88 -12.38 6.23
C PHE A 449 16.94 -13.29 5.62
N PHE A 450 17.54 -12.84 4.51
CA PHE A 450 18.37 -13.66 3.62
C PHE A 450 17.66 -14.95 3.15
N TRP A 451 17.96 -16.08 3.77
CA TRP A 451 17.46 -17.41 3.40
C TRP A 451 16.57 -18.05 4.49
N ILE A 452 16.38 -17.36 5.61
CA ILE A 452 15.59 -17.87 6.74
C ILE A 452 14.28 -17.08 6.83
N ARG A 453 13.17 -17.80 6.96
CA ARG A 453 11.85 -17.22 7.21
C ARG A 453 11.76 -16.81 8.68
N LEU A 454 11.89 -15.52 8.96
CA LEU A 454 11.92 -14.98 10.32
C LEU A 454 10.53 -14.96 10.96
N TYR A 455 9.53 -14.41 10.26
CA TYR A 455 8.17 -14.32 10.78
C TYR A 455 7.13 -14.70 9.72
N LYS A 456 6.14 -15.51 10.12
CA LYS A 456 4.95 -15.81 9.33
C LYS A 456 3.78 -14.95 9.80
N ILE A 457 3.32 -14.04 8.94
CA ILE A 457 2.27 -13.08 9.33
C ILE A 457 0.88 -13.71 9.16
N ARG A 458 0.19 -13.86 10.29
CA ARG A 458 -1.18 -14.37 10.36
C ARG A 458 -2.16 -13.27 10.76
N ARG A 459 -3.43 -13.44 10.40
CA ARG A 459 -4.48 -12.48 10.78
C ARG A 459 -4.93 -12.76 12.22
N GLY A 460 -4.85 -11.75 13.09
CA GLY A 460 -5.33 -11.82 14.47
C GLY A 460 -4.48 -12.69 15.40
N ARG A 461 -3.26 -13.06 14.98
CA ARG A 461 -2.34 -13.97 15.70
C ARG A 461 -0.87 -13.55 15.57
N THR A 462 -0.56 -12.33 15.13
CA THR A 462 0.85 -11.88 15.07
C THR A 462 1.34 -11.43 16.43
N ARG A 463 2.51 -11.95 16.83
CA ARG A 463 3.28 -11.48 18.00
C ARG A 463 3.62 -9.99 17.87
N PRO A 464 3.77 -9.25 19.00
CA PRO A 464 4.06 -7.81 18.98
C PRO A 464 5.38 -7.47 18.26
N GLN A 465 6.44 -8.27 18.42
CA GLN A 465 7.73 -8.10 17.71
C GLN A 465 7.54 -8.17 16.19
N ALA A 466 6.87 -9.22 15.70
CA ALA A 466 6.58 -9.41 14.27
C ALA A 466 5.69 -8.29 13.70
N LEU A 467 4.74 -7.79 14.50
CA LEU A 467 3.86 -6.67 14.14
C LEU A 467 4.66 -5.36 13.99
N LEU A 468 5.62 -5.10 14.87
CA LEU A 468 6.51 -3.93 14.76
C LEU A 468 7.39 -4.02 13.51
N PHE A 469 7.93 -5.20 13.21
CA PHE A 469 8.73 -5.42 12.00
C PHE A 469 7.89 -5.27 10.72
N LEU A 470 6.66 -5.80 10.70
CA LEU A 470 5.70 -5.57 9.62
C LEU A 470 5.44 -4.07 9.43
N CYS A 471 5.21 -3.34 10.52
CA CYS A 471 4.96 -1.91 10.47
C CYS A 471 6.16 -1.13 9.91
N MET A 472 7.37 -1.51 10.31
CA MET A 472 8.61 -0.95 9.75
C MET A 472 8.71 -1.19 8.24
N ILE A 473 8.48 -2.42 7.77
CA ILE A 473 8.51 -2.73 6.32
C ILE A 473 7.46 -1.88 5.57
N LEU A 474 6.23 -1.79 6.10
CA LEU A 474 5.17 -1.01 5.46
C LEU A 474 5.47 0.48 5.44
N LEU A 475 6.05 1.03 6.51
CA LEU A 475 6.53 2.41 6.55
C LEU A 475 7.55 2.66 5.43
N LEU A 476 8.52 1.77 5.24
CA LEU A 476 9.53 1.91 4.19
C LEU A 476 8.93 1.79 2.78
N ILE A 477 7.97 0.89 2.58
CA ILE A 477 7.24 0.75 1.32
C ILE A 477 6.39 1.99 1.02
N VAL A 478 5.70 2.54 2.03
CA VAL A 478 4.90 3.76 1.88
C VAL A 478 5.80 4.94 1.49
N LEU A 479 6.96 5.08 2.15
CA LEU A 479 7.95 6.10 1.81
C LEU A 479 8.49 5.94 0.38
N HIS A 480 8.79 4.72 -0.05
CA HIS A 480 9.16 4.43 -1.44
C HIS A 480 8.02 4.70 -2.43
N THR A 481 6.77 4.48 -2.04
CA THR A 481 5.60 4.74 -2.89
C THR A 481 5.52 6.22 -3.27
N SER A 482 5.87 7.14 -2.37
CA SER A 482 5.97 8.57 -2.69
C SER A 482 6.97 8.86 -3.82
N TYR A 483 8.14 8.19 -3.80
CA TYR A 483 9.12 8.28 -4.90
C TYR A 483 8.60 7.64 -6.19
N MET A 484 7.93 6.50 -6.09
CA MET A 484 7.41 5.80 -7.28
C MET A 484 6.34 6.62 -8.02
N ILE A 485 5.52 7.41 -7.31
CA ILE A 485 4.58 8.35 -7.94
C ILE A 485 5.32 9.36 -8.83
N TYR A 486 6.49 9.86 -8.41
CA TYR A 486 7.33 10.71 -9.25
C TYR A 486 7.79 9.97 -10.51
N SER A 487 8.25 8.73 -10.38
CA SER A 487 8.71 7.97 -11.54
C SER A 487 7.57 7.64 -12.53
N LEU A 488 6.33 7.56 -12.03
CA LEU A 488 5.13 7.35 -12.85
C LEU A 488 4.68 8.63 -13.53
N ALA A 489 4.66 9.76 -12.83
CA ALA A 489 4.14 11.02 -13.34
C ALA A 489 5.04 12.21 -12.96
N PRO A 490 6.22 12.34 -13.57
CA PRO A 490 7.21 13.35 -13.18
C PRO A 490 6.67 14.77 -13.39
N GLN A 491 5.89 15.02 -14.44
CA GLN A 491 5.30 16.33 -14.72
C GLN A 491 4.30 16.75 -13.64
N TYR A 492 3.45 15.80 -13.22
CA TYR A 492 2.48 16.02 -12.15
C TYR A 492 3.18 16.33 -10.82
N VAL A 493 4.21 15.56 -10.45
CA VAL A 493 4.88 15.75 -9.15
C VAL A 493 5.79 16.97 -9.12
N MET A 494 6.45 17.34 -10.23
CA MET A 494 7.35 18.51 -10.24
C MET A 494 6.59 19.82 -10.29
N TYR A 495 5.63 19.95 -11.22
CA TYR A 495 4.99 21.23 -11.53
C TYR A 495 3.47 21.21 -11.37
N GLY A 496 2.84 20.05 -11.16
CA GLY A 496 1.38 19.95 -11.08
C GLY A 496 0.70 20.35 -12.39
N SER A 497 -0.25 21.28 -12.30
CA SER A 497 -1.02 21.82 -13.44
C SER A 497 -0.61 23.23 -13.85
N GLN A 498 0.59 23.67 -13.44
CA GLN A 498 1.12 25.00 -13.72
C GLN A 498 1.41 25.23 -15.21
N ASN A 499 1.14 26.47 -15.65
CA ASN A 499 1.53 26.99 -16.95
C ASN A 499 2.46 28.21 -16.78
N TYR A 500 3.31 28.49 -17.76
CA TYR A 500 4.08 29.72 -17.90
C TYR A 500 3.77 30.40 -19.22
N LEU A 501 4.13 31.68 -19.35
CA LEU A 501 3.84 32.47 -20.53
C LEU A 501 5.03 32.45 -21.47
N ILE A 502 4.78 32.10 -22.73
CA ILE A 502 5.76 32.25 -23.81
C ILE A 502 5.32 33.40 -24.71
N GLU A 503 6.27 34.29 -25.01
CA GLU A 503 6.07 35.36 -25.97
C GLU A 503 6.18 34.79 -27.39
N SER A 504 5.05 34.79 -28.12
CA SER A 504 5.02 34.40 -29.53
C SER A 504 5.01 35.64 -30.42
N ASN A 505 6.06 35.81 -31.23
CA ASN A 505 6.12 36.84 -32.26
C ASN A 505 5.37 36.35 -33.48
N ILE A 506 4.08 36.68 -33.58
CA ILE A 506 3.32 36.44 -34.82
C ILE A 506 3.51 37.65 -35.73
N THR A 507 4.36 37.52 -36.75
CA THR A 507 4.41 38.48 -37.87
C THR A 507 3.16 38.29 -38.71
N TYR A 508 2.15 39.16 -38.53
CA TYR A 508 1.07 39.29 -39.50
C TYR A 508 1.56 40.16 -40.65
N ASP A 509 1.75 39.56 -41.83
CA ASP A 509 1.88 40.34 -43.06
C ASP A 509 0.60 41.17 -43.27
N ALA A 510 0.79 42.46 -43.52
CA ALA A 510 -0.22 43.49 -43.75
C ALA A 510 -0.92 44.11 -42.51
N HIS A 511 -0.15 44.61 -41.54
CA HIS A 511 -0.17 46.02 -41.10
C HIS A 511 0.76 46.21 -39.88
N LYS A 512 1.47 47.34 -39.85
CA LYS A 512 2.58 47.66 -38.96
C LYS A 512 2.14 47.70 -37.47
N GLY A 513 2.23 46.56 -36.79
CA GLY A 513 2.09 46.45 -35.34
C GLY A 513 2.71 45.14 -34.86
N ASN A 514 3.83 45.21 -34.15
CA ASN A 514 4.36 44.06 -33.41
C ASN A 514 3.46 43.84 -32.19
N SER A 515 2.44 42.99 -32.34
CA SER A 515 1.62 42.53 -31.23
C SER A 515 2.25 41.27 -30.65
N THR A 516 2.85 41.36 -29.46
CA THR A 516 3.38 40.21 -28.76
C THR A 516 2.24 39.46 -28.06
N LEU A 517 1.94 38.25 -28.52
CA LEU A 517 0.88 37.43 -27.93
C LEU A 517 1.52 36.42 -26.96
N SER A 518 1.20 36.57 -25.67
CA SER A 518 1.64 35.64 -24.64
C SER A 518 0.74 34.40 -24.64
N VAL A 519 1.28 33.24 -25.01
CA VAL A 519 0.56 31.97 -25.03
C VAL A 519 0.96 31.13 -23.81
N PRO A 520 -0.01 30.60 -23.04
CA PRO A 520 0.32 29.72 -21.91
C PRO A 520 0.84 28.37 -22.43
N LYS A 521 2.02 27.97 -21.96
CA LYS A 521 2.59 26.62 -22.13
C LYS A 521 2.70 25.95 -20.77
N ARG A 522 2.52 24.63 -20.71
CA ARG A 522 2.71 23.85 -19.48
C ARG A 522 4.17 23.92 -19.02
N CYS A 523 4.40 24.11 -17.72
CA CYS A 523 5.74 24.08 -17.13
C CYS A 523 6.47 22.78 -17.50
N ASP A 524 7.67 22.93 -18.04
CA ASP A 524 8.63 21.89 -18.38
C ASP A 524 10.01 22.25 -17.83
N ALA A 525 11.03 21.41 -18.03
CA ALA A 525 12.37 21.70 -17.51
C ALA A 525 13.04 22.89 -18.22
N ASP A 526 12.55 23.26 -19.40
CA ASP A 526 12.99 24.44 -20.16
C ASP A 526 12.34 25.75 -19.67
N ALA A 527 11.38 25.66 -18.74
CA ALA A 527 10.69 26.83 -18.20
C ALA A 527 11.62 27.68 -17.31
N PRO A 528 11.52 29.02 -17.38
CA PRO A 528 12.39 29.88 -16.59
C PRO A 528 12.04 29.81 -15.09
N GLU A 529 13.08 29.84 -14.25
CA GLU A 529 12.98 29.58 -12.78
C GLU A 529 12.08 30.59 -12.04
N ASP A 530 11.95 31.81 -12.57
CA ASP A 530 11.11 32.86 -12.02
C ASP A 530 9.61 32.65 -12.33
N GLN A 531 9.30 31.86 -13.37
CA GLN A 531 7.92 31.60 -13.75
C GLN A 531 7.41 30.27 -13.20
N CYS A 532 8.16 29.16 -13.16
CA CYS A 532 7.65 27.87 -12.69
C CYS A 532 8.27 27.47 -11.35
N THR A 533 7.44 27.23 -10.33
CA THR A 533 7.90 26.76 -9.02
C THR A 533 7.83 25.23 -8.95
N VAL A 534 8.91 24.60 -8.47
CA VAL A 534 8.98 23.15 -8.26
C VAL A 534 8.49 22.77 -6.87
N THR A 535 7.92 21.58 -6.73
CA THR A 535 7.49 21.06 -5.41
C THR A 535 8.69 20.80 -4.48
N ARG A 536 8.45 20.96 -3.18
CA ARG A 536 9.48 20.73 -2.15
C ARG A 536 9.83 19.26 -2.04
N THR A 537 8.85 18.38 -2.26
CA THR A 537 9.02 16.92 -2.33
C THR A 537 10.07 16.51 -3.37
N TYR A 538 10.02 17.10 -4.57
CA TYR A 538 10.97 16.82 -5.65
C TYR A 538 12.41 17.18 -5.23
N LEU A 539 12.60 18.38 -4.66
CA LEU A 539 13.90 18.85 -4.17
C LEU A 539 14.49 17.94 -3.09
N PHE A 540 13.66 17.37 -2.21
CA PHE A 540 14.11 16.45 -1.17
C PHE A 540 14.57 15.10 -1.74
N LEU A 541 13.76 14.47 -2.60
CA LEU A 541 14.00 13.09 -3.03
C LEU A 541 15.09 12.99 -4.12
N HIS A 542 15.24 14.01 -4.95
CA HIS A 542 16.17 14.00 -6.10
C HIS A 542 17.44 14.83 -5.89
N LYS A 543 17.72 15.27 -4.66
CA LYS A 543 18.91 16.08 -4.35
C LYS A 543 20.22 15.42 -4.80
N PHE A 544 20.29 14.09 -4.74
CA PHE A 544 21.47 13.34 -5.14
C PHE A 544 21.19 12.47 -6.37
N TRP A 545 22.02 12.62 -7.40
CA TRP A 545 21.86 11.96 -8.70
C TRP A 545 21.99 10.43 -8.62
N PHE A 546 22.89 9.90 -7.78
CA PHE A 546 23.15 8.45 -7.69
C PHE A 546 21.96 7.67 -7.10
N PHE A 547 21.18 8.25 -6.19
CA PHE A 547 19.94 7.62 -5.72
C PHE A 547 18.93 7.52 -6.87
N SER A 548 18.78 8.57 -7.67
CA SER A 548 17.91 8.58 -8.84
C SER A 548 18.31 7.49 -9.86
N ALA A 549 19.61 7.28 -10.07
CA ALA A 549 20.12 6.17 -10.89
C ALA A 549 19.78 4.79 -10.29
N ALA A 550 19.97 4.60 -8.98
CA ALA A 550 19.63 3.34 -8.31
C ALA A 550 18.13 3.02 -8.43
N TYR A 551 17.28 4.03 -8.30
CA TYR A 551 15.83 3.88 -8.49
C TYR A 551 15.44 3.52 -9.92
N TYR A 552 16.12 4.08 -10.92
CA TYR A 552 15.88 3.73 -12.31
C TYR A 552 16.09 2.22 -12.55
N PHE A 553 17.21 1.67 -12.08
CA PHE A 553 17.46 0.22 -12.17
C PHE A 553 16.49 -0.59 -11.32
N GLY A 554 16.13 -0.10 -10.13
CA GLY A 554 15.14 -0.74 -9.27
C GLY A 554 13.75 -0.83 -9.90
N ASN A 555 13.34 0.15 -10.71
CA ASN A 555 12.09 0.06 -11.45
C ASN A 555 12.09 -1.08 -12.47
N TRP A 556 13.21 -1.30 -13.19
CA TRP A 556 13.35 -2.45 -14.09
C TRP A 556 13.29 -3.78 -13.33
N ALA A 557 13.94 -3.85 -12.17
CA ALA A 557 13.85 -5.01 -11.29
C ALA A 557 12.41 -5.27 -10.81
N PHE A 558 11.68 -4.20 -10.44
CA PHE A 558 10.26 -4.28 -10.05
C PHE A 558 9.40 -4.86 -11.18
N LEU A 559 9.58 -4.38 -12.41
CA LEU A 559 8.89 -4.90 -13.60
C LEU A 559 9.20 -6.39 -13.84
N GLY A 560 10.47 -6.78 -13.73
CA GLY A 560 10.89 -8.17 -13.88
C GLY A 560 10.27 -9.10 -12.84
N VAL A 561 10.31 -8.73 -11.56
CA VAL A 561 9.71 -9.52 -10.47
C VAL A 561 8.20 -9.59 -10.59
N PHE A 562 7.53 -8.53 -11.07
CA PHE A 562 6.09 -8.58 -11.36
C PHE A 562 5.76 -9.64 -12.41
N VAL A 563 6.50 -9.69 -13.52
CA VAL A 563 6.28 -10.69 -14.59
C VAL A 563 6.52 -12.11 -14.06
N ILE A 564 7.61 -12.32 -13.32
CA ILE A 564 7.89 -13.62 -12.67
C ILE A 564 6.75 -13.99 -11.71
N GLY A 565 6.34 -13.05 -10.86
CA GLY A 565 5.25 -13.22 -9.92
C GLY A 565 3.91 -13.52 -10.58
N LEU A 566 3.65 -12.97 -11.77
CA LEU A 566 2.45 -13.23 -12.57
C LEU A 566 2.50 -14.64 -13.16
N ILE A 567 3.63 -15.07 -13.73
CA ILE A 567 3.82 -16.44 -14.23
C ILE A 567 3.63 -17.45 -13.09
N VAL A 568 4.34 -17.26 -11.97
CA VAL A 568 4.26 -18.14 -10.79
C VAL A 568 2.83 -18.21 -10.27
N SER A 569 2.15 -17.06 -10.14
CA SER A 569 0.77 -17.01 -9.65
C SER A 569 -0.23 -17.62 -10.63
N CYS A 570 0.02 -17.56 -11.94
CA CYS A 570 -0.78 -18.23 -12.96
C CYS A 570 -0.61 -19.76 -12.90
N CYS A 571 0.63 -20.25 -12.73
CA CYS A 571 0.94 -21.68 -12.63
C CYS A 571 0.49 -22.32 -11.31
N LYS A 572 0.44 -21.56 -10.21
CA LYS A 572 0.08 -22.10 -8.89
C LYS A 572 -1.40 -22.51 -8.83
N GLY A 573 -1.69 -23.74 -8.39
CA GLY A 573 -3.06 -24.27 -8.28
C GLY A 573 -3.95 -23.50 -7.28
N LYS A 574 -5.25 -23.84 -7.24
CA LYS A 574 -6.17 -23.31 -6.22
C LYS A 574 -5.71 -23.81 -4.84
N LYS A 575 -5.56 -22.91 -3.86
CA LYS A 575 -5.31 -23.31 -2.46
C LYS A 575 -6.56 -24.00 -1.89
N SER A 576 -6.36 -25.12 -1.20
CA SER A 576 -7.43 -25.78 -0.44
C SER A 576 -7.78 -25.00 0.83
N VAL A 577 -8.99 -25.14 1.35
CA VAL A 577 -9.43 -24.48 2.60
C VAL A 577 -8.68 -25.05 3.79
N ILE A 578 -8.44 -26.36 3.78
CA ILE A 578 -7.71 -27.08 4.82
C ILE A 578 -6.24 -26.65 4.87
N GLU A 579 -5.55 -26.53 3.73
CA GLU A 579 -4.13 -26.11 3.69
C GLU A 579 -3.93 -24.68 4.22
N GLY A 580 -4.93 -23.81 4.09
CA GLY A 580 -4.89 -22.48 4.70
C GLY A 580 -5.08 -22.47 6.22
N VAL A 581 -5.65 -23.52 6.80
CA VAL A 581 -5.91 -23.65 8.25
C VAL A 581 -4.88 -24.55 8.94
N ASP A 582 -4.48 -25.66 8.30
CA ASP A 582 -3.43 -26.54 8.78
C ASP A 582 -2.06 -25.82 8.78
N GLU A 583 -1.73 -25.02 7.74
CA GLU A 583 -0.56 -24.12 7.80
C GLU A 583 -0.64 -23.12 8.97
N ASP A 584 -1.83 -22.79 9.45
CA ASP A 584 -2.04 -21.80 10.51
C ASP A 584 -1.96 -22.41 11.93
N ASP A 585 -2.21 -23.72 12.07
CA ASP A 585 -2.21 -24.43 13.36
C ASP A 585 -0.99 -25.37 13.55
N SER A 586 -0.35 -25.89 12.49
CA SER A 586 0.77 -26.86 12.60
C SER A 586 2.09 -26.30 13.12
N ASP A 587 2.39 -25.02 12.86
CA ASP A 587 3.67 -24.42 13.29
C ASP A 587 3.70 -24.07 14.80
N LEU A 588 2.62 -24.32 15.55
CA LEU A 588 2.55 -24.07 17.01
C LEU A 588 2.98 -25.30 17.83
N SER A 589 2.87 -26.51 17.27
CA SER A 589 3.22 -27.74 17.99
C SER A 589 4.72 -27.99 18.10
N ASP A 590 5.55 -27.23 17.38
CA ASP A 590 7.00 -27.37 17.38
C ASP A 590 7.70 -26.48 18.44
N GLU A 591 6.97 -25.61 19.16
CA GLU A 591 7.49 -24.73 20.22
C GLU A 591 7.19 -25.22 21.66
N GLU A 592 6.49 -26.34 21.86
CA GLU A 592 6.40 -26.98 23.19
C GLU A 592 7.50 -28.06 23.32
N PRO A 593 8.57 -27.85 24.12
CA PRO A 593 9.40 -28.97 24.51
C PRO A 593 8.51 -29.96 25.27
N SER A 594 8.46 -31.18 24.76
CA SER A 594 7.81 -32.33 25.37
C SER A 594 8.45 -32.65 26.72
N VAL A 595 8.07 -31.92 27.77
CA VAL A 595 8.27 -32.31 29.16
C VAL A 595 7.27 -33.41 29.48
N TYR A 596 7.47 -34.59 28.90
CA TYR A 596 7.03 -35.88 29.41
C TYR A 596 7.72 -36.97 28.56
N SER A 597 8.89 -37.44 28.99
CA SER A 597 9.24 -38.86 28.90
C SER A 597 10.50 -39.22 29.69
N VAL A 598 10.26 -40.07 30.70
CA VAL A 598 11.14 -40.89 31.55
C VAL A 598 11.80 -40.20 32.74
#